data_AF-A0A9W7Y5D0-F1
#
_entry.id   AF-A0A9W7Y5D0-F1
#
_cell.length_a   1.000
_cell.length_b   1.000
_cell.length_c   1.000
_cell.angle_alpha   90.00
_cell.angle_beta   90.00
_cell.angle_gamma   90.00
#
_symmetry.space_group_name_H-M   'P 1'
#
loop_
_entity.id
_entity.type
_entity.pdbx_description
1 polymer ?
#
loop_
_entity_poly.entity_id
_entity_poly.type
_entity_poly.pdbx_seq_one_letter_code
_entity_poly.pdbx_strand_id
1 'polypeptide(L)'
;MLQMEDYKQGAIMHIRLTNFVTYDHMEVTPGPNMNMIIGPNGTGKSTIVCAIALGLGEKTSVLGRAKDVSEFVKHGHERANIAITLAGTDGPVRICREIIREGNKSVWQLNGRSATYSEVQKTTRALSIQVGNLCQFLPQDRVVEFSKMSPQELLKETQKAVGRNDLLELQQELAARRQEETRLMGERQRLAQDIDTLRKQNEVLERDVQRWQERQAAESQMRVLTALVP
;
A
#
# COMPACT_ATOMS: atom_id res chain seq x y z
N MET A 1 -22.57 13.51 -29.37
CA MET A 1 -21.18 13.04 -29.15
C MET A 1 -20.84 13.36 -27.71
N LEU A 2 -20.47 12.36 -26.90
CA LEU A 2 -20.04 12.59 -25.52
C LEU A 2 -18.75 13.41 -25.55
N GLN A 3 -18.73 14.55 -24.85
CA GLN A 3 -17.55 15.41 -24.75
C GLN A 3 -16.66 14.91 -23.61
N MET A 4 -15.35 15.09 -23.73
CA MET A 4 -14.40 14.65 -22.68
C MET A 4 -14.69 15.26 -21.30
N GLU A 5 -15.31 16.43 -21.27
CA GLU A 5 -15.63 17.18 -20.04
C GLU A 5 -16.57 16.42 -19.10
N ASP A 6 -17.35 15.46 -19.61
CA ASP A 6 -18.26 14.66 -18.80
C ASP A 6 -17.54 13.54 -18.01
N TYR A 7 -16.31 13.18 -18.39
CA TYR A 7 -15.58 12.07 -17.80
C TYR A 7 -14.66 12.55 -16.67
N LYS A 8 -14.79 11.89 -15.51
CA LYS A 8 -13.80 12.06 -14.43
C LYS A 8 -12.44 11.53 -14.87
N GLN A 9 -11.38 12.14 -14.36
CA GLN A 9 -10.01 11.67 -14.55
C GLN A 9 -9.90 10.18 -14.19
N GLY A 10 -9.26 9.40 -15.06
CA GLY A 10 -9.11 7.95 -14.93
C GLY A 10 -10.30 7.11 -15.41
N ALA A 11 -11.41 7.73 -15.81
CA ALA A 11 -12.57 7.00 -16.33
C ALA A 11 -12.24 6.32 -17.68
N ILE A 12 -12.79 5.12 -17.89
CA ILE A 12 -12.63 4.38 -19.14
C ILE A 12 -13.60 4.94 -20.18
N MET A 13 -13.06 5.50 -21.27
CA MET A 13 -13.84 6.07 -22.37
C MET A 13 -14.07 5.06 -23.50
N HIS A 14 -13.11 4.17 -23.74
CA HIS A 14 -13.20 3.19 -24.81
C HIS A 14 -12.37 1.94 -24.51
N ILE A 15 -12.89 0.77 -24.86
CA ILE A 15 -12.22 -0.52 -24.78
C ILE A 15 -12.33 -1.18 -26.14
N ARG A 16 -11.21 -1.66 -26.68
CA ARG A 16 -11.13 -2.48 -27.89
C ARG A 16 -10.35 -3.75 -27.59
N LEU A 17 -10.94 -4.89 -27.91
CA LEU A 17 -10.35 -6.21 -27.76
C LEU A 17 -10.28 -6.89 -29.13
N THR A 18 -9.16 -7.55 -29.41
CA THR A 18 -8.98 -8.36 -30.63
C THR A 18 -8.35 -9.69 -30.26
N ASN A 19 -8.93 -10.80 -30.73
CA ASN A 19 -8.49 -12.18 -30.47
C ASN A 19 -8.25 -12.48 -28.98
N PHE A 20 -9.11 -11.96 -28.10
CA PHE A 20 -8.95 -12.04 -26.65
C PHE A 20 -10.00 -12.99 -26.04
N VAL A 21 -9.54 -14.16 -25.57
CA VAL A 21 -10.35 -15.25 -25.02
C VAL A 21 -11.53 -15.63 -25.93
N THR A 22 -12.74 -15.12 -25.65
CA THR A 22 -13.96 -15.41 -26.41
C THR A 22 -14.16 -14.48 -27.61
N TYR A 23 -13.50 -13.32 -27.64
CA TYR A 23 -13.75 -12.27 -28.63
C TYR A 23 -12.76 -12.32 -29.80
N ASP A 24 -13.28 -12.38 -31.03
CA ASP A 24 -12.47 -12.07 -32.24
C ASP A 24 -12.21 -10.58 -32.32
N HIS A 25 -13.27 -9.80 -32.17
CA HIS A 25 -13.23 -8.35 -32.14
C HIS A 25 -14.38 -7.83 -31.28
N MET A 26 -14.10 -6.85 -30.44
CA MET A 26 -15.08 -6.23 -29.56
C MET A 26 -14.67 -4.80 -29.27
N GLU A 27 -15.64 -3.88 -29.33
CA GLU A 27 -15.47 -2.49 -28.96
C GLU A 27 -16.61 -2.05 -28.04
N VAL A 28 -16.27 -1.34 -26.97
CA VAL A 28 -17.23 -0.75 -26.04
C VAL A 28 -16.81 0.67 -25.70
N THR A 29 -17.78 1.56 -25.64
CA THR A 29 -17.62 2.97 -25.27
C THR A 29 -18.51 3.23 -24.05
N PRO A 30 -17.99 3.02 -22.83
CA PRO A 30 -18.75 3.25 -21.61
C PRO A 30 -19.14 4.72 -21.46
N GLY A 31 -20.30 4.99 -20.85
CA GLY A 31 -20.66 6.34 -20.39
C GLY A 31 -19.82 6.77 -19.19
N PRO A 32 -19.90 8.05 -18.78
CA PRO A 32 -19.03 8.64 -17.76
C PRO A 32 -19.31 8.15 -16.32
N ASN A 33 -20.48 7.57 -16.07
CA ASN A 33 -20.96 7.21 -14.74
C ASN A 33 -21.12 5.69 -14.61
N MET A 34 -22.34 5.24 -14.28
CA MET A 34 -22.66 3.83 -14.09
C MET A 34 -22.82 3.14 -15.45
N ASN A 35 -22.07 2.05 -15.64
CA ASN A 35 -22.14 1.20 -16.81
C ASN A 35 -22.50 -0.22 -16.37
N MET A 36 -23.42 -0.87 -17.09
CA MET A 36 -23.86 -2.23 -16.77
C MET A 36 -23.60 -3.16 -17.97
N ILE A 37 -22.86 -4.24 -17.74
CA ILE A 37 -22.60 -5.28 -18.74
C ILE A 37 -23.53 -6.46 -18.44
N ILE A 38 -24.50 -6.69 -19.32
CA ILE A 38 -25.55 -7.72 -19.16
C ILE A 38 -25.42 -8.76 -20.26
N GLY A 39 -25.72 -10.02 -19.93
CA GLY A 39 -25.76 -11.09 -20.91
C GLY A 39 -25.83 -12.48 -20.27
N PRO A 40 -26.20 -13.52 -21.04
CA PRO A 40 -26.21 -14.91 -20.58
C PRO A 40 -24.86 -15.40 -20.02
N ASN A 41 -24.85 -16.50 -19.28
CA ASN A 41 -23.60 -17.11 -18.83
C ASN A 41 -22.77 -17.61 -20.02
N GLY A 42 -21.44 -17.50 -19.92
CA GLY A 42 -20.52 -17.91 -21.00
C GLY A 42 -20.31 -16.89 -22.12
N THR A 43 -20.99 -15.74 -22.12
CA THR A 43 -20.88 -14.73 -23.20
C THR A 43 -19.70 -13.77 -23.10
N GLY A 44 -18.76 -14.00 -22.16
CA GLY A 44 -17.55 -13.20 -22.02
C GLY A 44 -17.66 -11.94 -21.15
N LYS A 45 -18.73 -11.76 -20.36
CA LYS A 45 -18.84 -10.62 -19.44
C LYS A 45 -17.62 -10.46 -18.52
N SER A 46 -17.22 -11.55 -17.85
CA SER A 46 -16.03 -11.56 -16.98
C SER A 46 -14.74 -11.42 -17.81
N THR A 47 -14.75 -11.77 -19.09
CA THR A 47 -13.61 -11.56 -20.01
C THR A 47 -13.31 -10.07 -20.19
N ILE A 48 -14.34 -9.22 -20.26
CA ILE A 48 -14.15 -7.76 -20.34
C ILE A 48 -13.46 -7.23 -19.08
N VAL A 49 -13.92 -7.71 -17.91
CA VAL A 49 -13.33 -7.37 -16.61
C VAL A 49 -11.86 -7.81 -16.53
N CYS A 50 -11.54 -9.02 -17.00
CA CYS A 50 -10.16 -9.49 -17.12
C CYS A 50 -9.33 -8.62 -18.08
N ALA A 51 -9.91 -8.22 -19.21
CA ALA A 51 -9.22 -7.38 -20.20
C ALA A 51 -8.89 -6.00 -19.62
N ILE A 52 -9.80 -5.41 -18.84
CA ILE A 52 -9.56 -4.13 -18.15
C ILE A 52 -8.35 -4.27 -17.22
N ALA A 53 -8.30 -5.31 -16.37
CA ALA A 53 -7.17 -5.50 -15.46
C ALA A 53 -5.84 -5.72 -16.19
N LEU A 54 -5.83 -6.63 -17.18
CA LEU A 54 -4.61 -6.92 -17.93
C LEU A 54 -4.18 -5.74 -18.80
N GLY A 55 -5.11 -5.01 -19.40
CA GLY A 55 -4.82 -3.83 -20.22
C GLY A 55 -4.29 -2.66 -19.41
N LEU A 56 -4.64 -2.55 -18.13
CA LEU A 56 -4.18 -1.49 -17.23
C LEU A 56 -2.88 -1.80 -16.49
N GLY A 57 -2.27 -2.95 -16.77
CA GLY A 57 -0.96 -3.31 -16.19
C GLY A 57 -1.01 -4.21 -14.98
N GLU A 58 -2.14 -4.85 -14.65
CA GLU A 58 -2.17 -5.84 -13.59
C GLU A 58 -1.70 -7.21 -14.02
N LYS A 59 -1.28 -7.99 -13.02
CA LYS A 59 -0.82 -9.36 -13.19
C LYS A 59 -2.00 -10.33 -13.26
N THR A 60 -1.80 -11.44 -13.96
CA THR A 60 -2.75 -12.55 -14.05
C THR A 60 -3.16 -13.11 -12.68
N SER A 61 -2.25 -13.03 -11.69
CA SER A 61 -2.52 -13.40 -10.31
C SER A 61 -3.76 -12.69 -9.76
N VAL A 62 -3.93 -11.38 -10.01
CA VAL A 62 -5.06 -10.57 -9.51
C VAL A 62 -6.40 -11.11 -10.01
N LEU A 63 -6.42 -11.79 -11.17
CA LEU A 63 -7.63 -12.35 -11.73
C LEU A 63 -7.98 -13.73 -11.17
N GLY A 64 -7.03 -14.44 -10.55
CA GLY A 64 -7.27 -15.78 -9.99
C GLY A 64 -7.56 -16.88 -11.02
N ARG A 65 -7.38 -16.60 -12.31
CA ARG A 65 -7.93 -17.41 -13.41
C ARG A 65 -6.91 -18.18 -14.24
N ALA A 66 -5.72 -17.64 -14.39
CA ALA A 66 -4.69 -18.15 -15.28
C ALA A 66 -3.31 -17.83 -14.70
N LYS A 67 -2.32 -18.67 -15.01
CA LYS A 67 -0.94 -18.41 -14.59
C LYS A 67 -0.26 -17.49 -15.58
N ASP A 68 -0.43 -17.78 -16.86
CA ASP A 68 0.22 -17.07 -17.95
C ASP A 68 -0.72 -16.09 -18.65
N VAL A 69 -0.15 -14.99 -19.17
CA VAL A 69 -0.95 -14.02 -19.92
C VAL A 69 -1.32 -14.56 -21.31
N SER A 70 -0.50 -15.47 -21.85
CA SER A 70 -0.77 -16.16 -23.12
C SER A 70 -2.07 -16.97 -23.11
N GLU A 71 -2.55 -17.41 -21.94
CA GLU A 71 -3.83 -18.11 -21.78
C GLU A 71 -5.04 -17.22 -22.14
N PHE A 72 -4.86 -15.90 -22.14
CA PHE A 72 -5.88 -14.95 -22.55
C PHE A 72 -5.93 -14.70 -24.07
N VAL A 73 -5.00 -15.28 -24.83
CA VAL A 73 -5.07 -15.26 -26.30
C VAL A 73 -6.11 -16.28 -26.76
N LYS A 74 -7.02 -15.85 -27.65
CA LYS A 74 -8.04 -16.73 -28.23
C LYS A 74 -7.40 -17.96 -28.88
N HIS A 75 -8.00 -19.12 -28.69
CA HIS A 75 -7.54 -20.37 -29.30
C HIS A 75 -7.49 -20.24 -30.83
N GLY A 76 -6.44 -20.77 -31.45
CA GLY A 76 -6.19 -20.64 -32.89
C GLY A 76 -5.49 -19.33 -33.29
N HIS A 77 -5.24 -18.41 -32.37
CA HIS A 77 -4.49 -17.18 -32.62
C HIS A 77 -3.17 -17.14 -31.87
N GLU A 78 -2.18 -16.50 -32.48
CA GLU A 78 -0.85 -16.28 -31.90
C GLU A 78 -0.80 -15.02 -31.04
N ARG A 79 -1.70 -14.06 -31.28
CA ARG A 79 -1.68 -12.75 -30.63
C ARG A 79 -3.06 -12.27 -30.24
N ALA A 80 -3.12 -11.52 -29.14
CA ALA A 80 -4.30 -10.78 -28.71
C ALA A 80 -3.96 -9.31 -28.47
N ASN A 81 -4.91 -8.41 -28.68
CA ASN A 81 -4.72 -6.98 -28.43
C ASN A 81 -5.80 -6.47 -27.47
N ILE A 82 -5.36 -5.70 -26.48
CA ILE A 82 -6.21 -4.95 -25.57
C ILE A 82 -5.85 -3.48 -25.73
N ALA A 83 -6.81 -2.64 -26.10
CA ALA A 83 -6.63 -1.20 -26.15
C ALA A 83 -7.68 -0.53 -25.27
N ILE A 84 -7.24 0.29 -24.32
CA ILE A 84 -8.09 1.01 -23.37
C ILE A 84 -7.75 2.49 -23.49
N THR A 85 -8.78 3.32 -23.64
CA THR A 85 -8.65 4.78 -23.64
C THR A 85 -9.26 5.32 -22.36
N LEU A 86 -8.47 6.08 -21.62
CA LEU A 86 -8.80 6.68 -20.34
C LEU A 86 -8.91 8.20 -20.48
N ALA A 87 -9.78 8.82 -19.69
CA ALA A 87 -9.81 10.26 -19.53
C ALA A 87 -8.57 10.72 -18.72
N GLY A 88 -7.60 11.35 -19.38
CA GLY A 88 -6.43 11.93 -18.74
C GLY A 88 -6.61 13.42 -18.44
N THR A 89 -5.64 14.00 -17.72
CA THR A 89 -5.63 15.42 -17.34
C THR A 89 -5.51 16.35 -18.54
N ASP A 90 -4.57 16.03 -19.45
CA ASP A 90 -4.23 16.86 -20.62
C ASP A 90 -4.73 16.25 -21.94
N GLY A 91 -5.74 15.36 -21.86
CA GLY A 91 -6.27 14.64 -23.02
C GLY A 91 -6.46 13.15 -22.77
N PRO A 92 -6.98 12.41 -23.78
CA PRO A 92 -7.15 10.98 -23.70
C PRO A 92 -5.81 10.26 -23.57
N VAL A 93 -5.74 9.29 -22.66
CA VAL A 93 -4.60 8.39 -22.52
C VAL A 93 -4.97 7.02 -23.06
N ARG A 94 -4.33 6.61 -24.15
CA ARG A 94 -4.54 5.32 -24.78
C ARG A 94 -3.43 4.34 -24.40
N ILE A 95 -3.81 3.27 -23.71
CA ILE A 95 -2.95 2.16 -23.31
C ILE A 95 -3.27 0.98 -24.22
N CYS A 96 -2.28 0.47 -24.94
CA CYS A 96 -2.41 -0.75 -25.72
C CYS A 96 -1.45 -1.82 -25.20
N ARG A 97 -1.96 -3.04 -25.05
CA ARG A 97 -1.19 -4.24 -24.74
C ARG A 97 -1.41 -5.27 -25.83
N GLU A 98 -0.33 -5.66 -26.49
CA GLU A 98 -0.32 -6.84 -27.35
C GLU A 98 0.25 -8.01 -26.54
N ILE A 99 -0.50 -9.11 -26.51
CA ILE A 99 -0.10 -10.36 -25.86
C ILE A 99 0.30 -11.33 -26.97
N ILE A 100 1.51 -11.87 -26.87
CA ILE A 100 2.05 -12.84 -27.82
C ILE A 100 2.09 -14.19 -27.11
N ARG A 101 1.37 -15.17 -27.68
CA ARG A 101 1.24 -16.53 -27.12
C ARG A 101 2.60 -17.19 -26.99
N GLU A 102 3.41 -17.09 -28.03
CA GLU A 102 4.76 -17.64 -28.06
C GLU A 102 5.68 -16.92 -27.05
N GLY A 103 6.27 -17.69 -26.14
CA GLY A 103 7.18 -17.17 -25.13
C GLY A 103 6.53 -16.28 -24.06
N ASN A 104 5.20 -16.25 -23.97
CA ASN A 104 4.45 -15.51 -22.93
C ASN A 104 4.83 -14.03 -22.85
N LYS A 105 4.98 -13.36 -24.01
CA LYS A 105 5.46 -11.98 -24.10
C LYS A 105 4.33 -10.97 -24.13
N SER A 106 4.61 -9.75 -23.69
CA SER A 106 3.70 -8.60 -23.84
C SER A 106 4.46 -7.40 -24.39
N VAL A 107 3.87 -6.73 -25.37
CA VAL A 107 4.34 -5.45 -25.91
C VAL A 107 3.35 -4.37 -25.48
N TRP A 108 3.88 -3.24 -25.01
CA TRP A 108 3.08 -2.14 -24.48
C TRP A 108 3.25 -0.90 -25.33
N GLN A 109 2.16 -0.15 -25.49
CA GLN A 109 2.19 1.16 -26.12
C GLN A 109 1.35 2.15 -25.32
N LEU A 110 1.87 3.37 -25.20
CA LEU A 110 1.17 4.53 -24.63
C LEU A 110 1.03 5.58 -25.72
N ASN A 111 -0.21 5.99 -26.01
CA ASN A 111 -0.53 6.98 -27.05
C ASN A 111 0.13 6.68 -28.41
N GLY A 112 0.20 5.39 -28.78
CA GLY A 112 0.80 4.90 -30.03
C GLY A 112 2.33 4.81 -30.03
N ARG A 113 3.01 5.16 -28.93
CA ARG A 113 4.46 5.00 -28.78
C ARG A 113 4.79 3.75 -27.96
N SER A 114 5.87 3.06 -28.29
CA SER A 114 6.37 1.94 -27.49
C SER A 114 6.62 2.40 -26.06
N ALA A 115 6.17 1.61 -25.09
CA ALA A 115 6.29 1.91 -23.67
C ALA A 115 6.74 0.66 -22.90
N THR A 116 7.32 0.88 -21.73
CA THR A 116 7.65 -0.16 -20.77
C THR A 116 6.48 -0.41 -19.83
N TYR A 117 6.45 -1.60 -19.22
CA TYR A 117 5.47 -1.92 -18.17
C TYR A 117 5.52 -0.91 -17.00
N SER A 118 6.70 -0.42 -16.64
CA SER A 118 6.86 0.57 -15.56
C SER A 118 6.20 1.91 -15.90
N GLU A 119 6.32 2.37 -17.16
CA GLU A 119 5.66 3.60 -17.62
C GLU A 119 4.14 3.48 -17.62
N VAL A 120 3.62 2.32 -18.05
CA VAL A 120 2.19 2.03 -17.97
C VAL A 120 1.73 2.08 -16.51
N GLN A 121 2.40 1.38 -15.59
CA GLN A 121 2.04 1.43 -14.17
C GLN A 121 2.09 2.83 -13.56
N LYS A 122 3.09 3.65 -13.91
CA LYS A 122 3.17 5.04 -13.47
C LYS A 122 1.97 5.84 -13.96
N THR A 123 1.59 5.66 -15.23
CA THR A 123 0.46 6.34 -15.86
C THR A 123 -0.86 5.93 -15.20
N THR A 124 -1.09 4.63 -15.00
CA THR A 124 -2.30 4.10 -14.34
C THR A 124 -2.42 4.63 -12.91
N ARG A 125 -1.32 4.66 -12.14
CA ARG A 125 -1.29 5.23 -10.78
C ARG A 125 -1.53 6.73 -10.74
N ALA A 126 -0.98 7.48 -11.70
CA ALA A 126 -1.21 8.92 -11.80
C ALA A 126 -2.68 9.27 -12.07
N LEU A 127 -3.44 8.35 -12.67
CA LEU A 127 -4.88 8.46 -12.88
C LEU A 127 -5.72 7.86 -11.73
N SER A 128 -5.10 7.56 -10.58
CA SER A 128 -5.78 6.96 -9.41
C SER A 128 -6.48 5.62 -9.69
N ILE A 129 -5.93 4.85 -10.64
CA ILE A 129 -6.44 3.53 -10.99
C ILE A 129 -5.56 2.47 -10.29
N GLN A 130 -6.16 1.68 -9.40
CA GLN A 130 -5.53 0.61 -8.63
C GLN A 130 -6.30 -0.69 -8.80
N VAL A 131 -6.12 -1.34 -9.95
CA VAL A 131 -6.85 -2.58 -10.26
C VAL A 131 -6.41 -3.76 -9.37
N GLY A 132 -5.21 -3.71 -8.78
CA GLY A 132 -4.79 -4.67 -7.75
C GLY A 132 -5.47 -4.50 -6.38
N ASN A 133 -6.18 -3.40 -6.14
CA ASN A 133 -6.87 -3.14 -4.88
C ASN A 133 -8.30 -3.68 -4.94
N LEU A 134 -8.61 -4.68 -4.10
CA LEU A 134 -9.92 -5.34 -4.08
C LEU A 134 -11.10 -4.41 -3.73
N CYS A 135 -10.82 -3.25 -3.12
CA CYS A 135 -11.84 -2.23 -2.83
C CYS A 135 -12.23 -1.41 -4.06
N GLN A 136 -11.36 -1.32 -5.08
CA GLN A 136 -11.64 -0.60 -6.33
C GLN A 136 -12.01 -1.56 -7.47
N PHE A 137 -11.41 -2.75 -7.48
CA PHE A 137 -11.65 -3.77 -8.49
C PHE A 137 -11.87 -5.12 -7.83
N LEU A 138 -13.07 -5.66 -7.96
CA LEU A 138 -13.45 -6.92 -7.34
C LEU A 138 -13.66 -7.99 -8.44
N PRO A 139 -12.65 -8.83 -8.73
CA PRO A 139 -12.83 -9.92 -9.67
C PRO A 139 -13.74 -10.99 -9.08
N GLN A 140 -14.54 -11.61 -9.95
CA GLN A 140 -15.50 -12.65 -9.58
C GLN A 140 -14.86 -13.76 -8.73
N ASP A 141 -13.66 -14.19 -9.08
CA ASP A 141 -12.97 -15.32 -8.44
C ASP A 141 -12.26 -14.94 -7.12
N ARG A 142 -12.13 -13.65 -6.79
CA ARG A 142 -11.51 -13.16 -5.53
C ARG A 142 -12.48 -12.49 -4.56
N VAL A 143 -13.79 -12.60 -4.80
CA VAL A 143 -14.81 -12.01 -3.92
C VAL A 143 -14.70 -12.53 -2.48
N VAL A 144 -14.27 -13.79 -2.32
CA VAL A 144 -14.09 -14.43 -1.02
C VAL A 144 -12.89 -13.85 -0.27
N GLU A 145 -11.81 -13.50 -0.97
CA GLU A 145 -10.62 -12.88 -0.35
C GLU A 145 -10.97 -11.53 0.26
N PHE A 146 -11.79 -10.74 -0.43
CA PHE A 146 -12.30 -9.48 0.09
C PHE A 146 -13.09 -9.68 1.40
N SER A 147 -13.95 -10.70 1.47
CA SER A 147 -14.72 -11.00 2.69
C SER A 147 -13.88 -11.46 3.89
N LYS A 148 -12.65 -11.93 3.65
CA LYS A 148 -11.72 -12.41 4.68
C LYS A 148 -10.81 -11.30 5.24
N MET A 149 -10.84 -10.10 4.68
CA MET A 149 -10.02 -8.99 5.15
C MET A 149 -10.40 -8.60 6.58
N SER A 150 -9.39 -8.37 7.41
CA SER A 150 -9.60 -7.76 8.73
C SER A 150 -10.09 -6.31 8.57
N PRO A 151 -10.76 -5.74 9.58
CA PRO A 151 -11.18 -4.34 9.56
C PRO A 151 -10.02 -3.35 9.32
N GLN A 152 -8.81 -3.69 9.79
CA GLN A 152 -7.61 -2.88 9.65
C GLN A 152 -7.08 -2.91 8.20
N GLU A 153 -7.09 -4.08 7.56
CA GLU A 153 -6.73 -4.23 6.15
C GLU A 153 -7.75 -3.55 5.25
N LEU A 154 -9.04 -3.72 5.53
CA LEU A 154 -10.11 -3.07 4.79
C LEU A 154 -9.98 -1.56 4.83
N LEU A 155 -9.67 -0.99 6.02
CA LEU A 155 -9.40 0.44 6.15
C LEU A 155 -8.20 0.87 5.28
N LYS A 156 -7.10 0.13 5.35
CA LYS A 156 -5.88 0.43 4.59
C LYS A 156 -6.12 0.38 3.08
N GLU A 157 -6.79 -0.66 2.59
CA GLU A 157 -7.11 -0.79 1.17
C GLU A 157 -8.14 0.26 0.71
N THR A 158 -9.12 0.60 1.56
CA THR A 158 -10.05 1.71 1.29
C THR A 158 -9.31 3.05 1.20
N GLN A 159 -8.38 3.32 2.12
CA GLN A 159 -7.56 4.54 2.09
C GLN A 159 -6.70 4.62 0.85
N LYS A 160 -6.15 3.50 0.37
CA LYS A 160 -5.45 3.48 -0.91
C LYS A 160 -6.37 3.76 -2.10
N ALA A 161 -7.58 3.18 -2.11
CA ALA A 161 -8.50 3.29 -3.23
C ALA A 161 -9.17 4.68 -3.35
N VAL A 162 -9.54 5.28 -2.21
CA VAL A 162 -10.36 6.50 -2.15
C VAL A 162 -9.61 7.67 -1.52
N GLY A 163 -8.64 7.39 -0.66
CA GLY A 163 -7.89 8.41 0.06
C GLY A 163 -6.93 9.19 -0.84
N ARG A 164 -6.46 10.31 -0.31
CA ARG A 164 -5.38 11.09 -0.92
C ARG A 164 -4.10 10.24 -0.91
N ASN A 165 -3.23 10.44 -1.90
CA ASN A 165 -2.01 9.65 -2.08
C ASN A 165 -1.08 9.66 -0.84
N ASP A 166 -1.15 10.70 -0.01
CA ASP A 166 -0.37 10.90 1.21
C ASP A 166 -1.01 10.28 2.48
N LEU A 167 -2.28 9.89 2.43
CA LEU A 167 -3.04 9.48 3.61
C LEU A 167 -2.44 8.25 4.30
N LEU A 168 -1.97 7.28 3.50
CA LEU A 168 -1.35 6.07 4.02
C LEU A 168 0.02 6.37 4.67
N GLU A 169 0.81 7.25 4.06
CA GLU A 169 2.12 7.67 4.58
C GLU A 169 1.95 8.42 5.89
N LEU A 170 1.00 9.36 5.95
CA LEU A 170 0.63 10.08 7.18
C LEU A 170 0.21 9.12 8.29
N GLN A 171 -0.61 8.10 7.99
CA GLN A 171 -1.02 7.12 8.98
C GLN A 171 0.17 6.30 9.50
N GLN A 172 1.09 5.90 8.61
CA GLN A 172 2.31 5.17 9.00
C GLN A 172 3.22 6.04 9.87
N GLU A 173 3.39 7.31 9.54
CA GLU A 173 4.18 8.25 10.32
C GLU A 173 3.57 8.46 11.72
N LEU A 174 2.24 8.64 11.80
CA LEU A 174 1.53 8.75 13.07
C LEU A 174 1.69 7.48 13.93
N ALA A 175 1.61 6.30 13.32
CA ALA A 175 1.82 5.04 14.02
C ALA A 175 3.25 4.92 14.57
N ALA A 176 4.26 5.31 13.78
CA ALA A 176 5.66 5.31 14.20
C ALA A 176 5.90 6.30 15.36
N ARG A 177 5.36 7.53 15.25
CA ARG A 177 5.45 8.54 16.33
C ARG A 177 4.80 8.05 17.62
N ARG A 178 3.66 7.36 17.54
CA ARG A 178 2.98 6.80 18.71
C ARG A 178 3.77 5.67 19.38
N GLN A 179 4.43 4.81 18.60
CA GLN A 179 5.33 3.80 19.14
C GLN A 179 6.52 4.44 19.85
N GLU A 180 7.10 5.47 19.26
CA GLU A 180 8.23 6.20 19.85
C GLU A 180 7.83 6.93 21.14
N GLU A 181 6.67 7.59 21.14
CA GLU A 181 6.12 8.22 22.34
C GLU A 181 5.95 7.20 23.47
N THR A 182 5.41 6.02 23.16
CA THR A 182 5.21 4.95 24.16
C THR A 182 6.54 4.46 24.72
N ARG A 183 7.57 4.33 23.87
CA ARG A 183 8.93 3.95 24.28
C ARG A 183 9.54 4.99 25.23
N LEU A 184 9.50 6.26 24.84
CA LEU A 184 10.03 7.38 25.64
C LEU A 184 9.29 7.53 26.96
N MET A 185 7.96 7.35 26.99
CA MET A 185 7.19 7.33 28.23
C MET A 185 7.64 6.20 29.17
N GLY A 186 7.91 5.01 28.63
CA GLY A 186 8.45 3.87 29.39
C GLY A 186 9.85 4.15 29.96
N GLU A 187 10.74 4.73 29.15
CA GLU A 187 12.09 5.13 29.60
C GLU A 187 12.03 6.23 30.67
N ARG A 188 11.17 7.24 30.48
CA ARG A 188 10.97 8.31 31.47
C ARG A 188 10.49 7.75 32.80
N GLN A 189 9.59 6.77 32.77
CA GLN A 189 9.10 6.12 33.98
C GLN A 189 10.20 5.33 34.70
N ARG A 190 11.05 4.61 33.96
CA ARG A 190 12.19 3.88 34.53
C ARG A 190 13.21 4.83 35.15
N LEU A 191 13.63 5.85 34.42
CA LEU A 191 14.58 6.85 34.92
C LEU A 191 14.07 7.57 36.17
N ALA A 192 12.75 7.84 36.24
CA ALA A 192 12.14 8.42 37.44
C ALA A 192 12.25 7.47 38.66
N GLN A 193 12.07 6.16 38.46
CA GLN A 193 12.24 5.15 39.51
C GLN A 193 13.72 5.00 39.93
N ASP A 194 14.65 5.07 38.97
CA ASP A 194 16.08 5.00 39.24
C ASP A 194 16.55 6.21 40.04
N ILE A 195 16.09 7.42 39.69
CA ILE A 195 16.37 8.66 40.44
C ILE A 195 15.87 8.55 41.88
N ASP A 196 14.66 8.04 42.10
CA ASP A 196 14.11 7.85 43.46
C ASP A 196 14.95 6.85 44.27
N THR A 197 15.38 5.76 43.62
CA THR A 197 16.22 4.75 44.25
C THR A 197 17.61 5.30 44.61
N LEU A 198 18.26 6.01 43.69
CA LEU A 198 19.57 6.63 43.91
C LEU A 198 19.51 7.72 44.98
N ARG A 199 18.43 8.51 45.03
CA ARG A 199 18.22 9.51 46.10
C ARG A 199 18.16 8.85 47.47
N LYS A 200 17.37 7.78 47.62
CA LYS A 200 17.29 7.01 48.86
C LYS A 200 18.63 6.42 49.27
N GLN A 201 19.40 5.89 48.32
CA GLN A 201 20.76 5.38 48.58
C GLN A 201 21.71 6.49 49.02
N ASN A 202 21.64 7.65 48.37
CA ASN A 202 22.49 8.78 48.70
C ASN A 202 22.20 9.33 50.10
N GLU A 203 20.91 9.43 50.49
CA GLU A 203 20.52 9.82 51.85
C GLU A 203 21.07 8.87 52.93
N VAL A 204 21.13 7.57 52.63
CA VAL A 204 21.72 6.57 53.53
C VAL A 204 23.23 6.77 53.64
N LEU A 205 23.92 6.92 52.50
CA LEU A 205 25.37 7.13 52.47
C LEU A 205 25.78 8.44 53.16
N GLU A 206 25.03 9.53 52.99
CA GLU A 206 25.28 10.79 53.68
C GLU A 206 25.23 10.62 55.21
N ARG A 207 24.25 9.85 55.73
CA ARG A 207 24.16 9.54 57.16
C ARG A 207 25.34 8.70 57.64
N ASP A 208 25.78 7.72 56.86
CA ASP A 208 26.91 6.87 57.22
C ASP A 208 28.24 7.65 57.20
N VAL A 209 28.43 8.55 56.23
CA VAL A 209 29.58 9.46 56.17
C VAL A 209 29.60 10.39 57.39
N GLN A 210 28.45 10.97 57.75
CA GLN A 210 28.33 11.84 58.92
C GLN A 210 28.70 11.09 60.21
N ARG A 211 28.18 9.88 60.41
CA ARG A 211 28.55 9.02 61.55
C ARG A 211 30.04 8.70 61.59
N TRP A 212 30.64 8.43 60.43
CA TRP A 212 32.08 8.16 60.33
C TRP A 212 32.92 9.40 60.70
N GLN A 213 32.53 10.59 60.25
CA GLN A 213 33.18 11.84 60.62
C GLN A 213 33.07 12.14 62.12
N GLU A 214 31.88 11.96 62.71
CA GLU A 214 31.67 12.10 64.16
C GLU A 214 32.56 11.14 64.96
N ARG A 215 32.68 9.88 64.51
CA ARG A 215 33.57 8.90 65.12
C ARG A 215 35.03 9.29 65.03
N GLN A 216 35.51 9.74 63.86
CA GLN A 216 36.89 10.22 63.72
C GLN A 216 37.18 11.41 64.65
N ALA A 217 36.24 12.36 64.75
CA ALA A 217 36.38 13.50 65.64
C ALA A 217 36.51 13.05 67.10
N ALA A 218 35.63 12.14 67.56
CA ALA A 218 35.69 11.57 68.91
C ALA A 218 37.00 10.81 69.17
N GLU A 219 37.48 9.99 68.22
CA GLU A 219 38.75 9.27 68.33
C GLU A 219 39.95 10.24 68.42
N SER A 220 39.92 11.34 67.66
CA SER A 220 40.97 12.38 67.73
C SER A 220 40.97 13.11 69.08
N GLN A 221 39.80 13.45 69.63
CA GLN A 221 39.67 14.04 70.96
C GLN A 221 40.15 13.09 72.06
N MET A 222 39.78 11.80 71.97
CA MET A 222 40.30 10.78 72.89
C MET A 222 41.83 10.73 72.83
N ARG A 223 42.44 10.70 71.64
CA ARG A 223 43.91 10.71 71.50
C ARG A 223 44.56 11.92 72.18
N VAL A 224 43.99 13.11 72.01
CA VAL A 224 44.50 14.34 72.64
C VAL A 224 44.37 14.26 74.17
N LEU A 225 43.22 13.81 74.68
CA LEU A 225 43.00 13.66 76.12
C LEU A 225 43.92 12.61 76.74
N THR A 226 44.12 11.46 76.09
CA THR A 226 45.05 10.41 76.56
C THR A 226 46.51 10.88 76.55
N ALA A 227 46.89 11.79 75.65
CA ALA A 227 48.22 12.40 75.64
C ALA A 227 48.41 13.51 76.70
N LEU A 228 47.33 14.00 77.31
CA LEU A 228 47.32 15.03 78.37
C LEU A 228 47.23 14.44 79.78
N VAL A 229 47.06 13.13 79.92
CA VAL A 229 47.13 12.43 81.21
C VAL A 229 48.57 11.96 81.42
N PRO A 230 49.28 12.41 82.49
CA PRO A 230 50.67 12.05 82.76
C PRO A 230 50.86 10.59 83.17
#